data_AF-A0A7Y0EHX9-F1
#
_entry.id   AF-A0A7Y0EHX9-F1
#
_cell.length_a   1.000
_cell.length_b   1.000
_cell.length_c   1.000
_cell.angle_alpha   90.00
_cell.angle_beta   90.00
_cell.angle_gamma   90.00
#
_symmetry.space_group_name_H-M   'P 1'
#
loop_
_entity.id
_entity.type
_entity.pdbx_description
1 polymer ?
#
loop_
_entity_poly.entity_id
_entity_poly.type
_entity_poly.pdbx_seq_one_letter_code
_entity_poly.pdbx_strand_id
1 'polypeptide(L)'
;MSKLLTITELAKITGLGVTTIRRRVSAGTLPYTRANANSGKLLFNEELVQTVLRNEAYSHLKGCDMSDMIDTKEPKEPTSYLANLFKEPSDITDAEAARDERFGYTPRNIIKSASFTK
;
A
#
# COMPACT_ATOMS: atom_id res chain seq x y z
N MET A 1 -4.52 -42.24 -4.47
CA MET A 1 -3.84 -42.90 -3.34
C MET A 1 -3.01 -41.82 -2.67
N SER A 2 -3.40 -41.38 -1.47
CA SER A 2 -2.72 -40.29 -0.78
C SER A 2 -1.33 -40.73 -0.33
N LYS A 3 -0.30 -40.16 -0.94
CA LYS A 3 1.09 -40.44 -0.58
C LYS A 3 1.46 -39.66 0.67
N LEU A 4 1.90 -40.37 1.70
CA LEU A 4 2.47 -39.77 2.91
C LEU A 4 3.96 -39.53 2.70
N LEU A 5 4.38 -38.29 2.88
CA LEU A 5 5.75 -37.83 2.70
C LEU A 5 6.37 -37.42 4.03
N THR A 6 7.67 -37.64 4.15
CA THR A 6 8.47 -37.07 5.23
C THR A 6 8.81 -35.61 4.94
N ILE A 7 9.24 -34.87 5.98
CA ILE A 7 9.71 -33.47 5.85
C ILE A 7 10.73 -33.29 4.73
N THR A 8 11.71 -34.20 4.63
CA THR A 8 12.81 -34.09 3.68
C THR A 8 12.35 -34.33 2.24
N GLU A 9 11.38 -35.21 2.04
CA GLU A 9 10.80 -35.46 0.72
C GLU A 9 9.90 -34.30 0.29
N LEU A 10 9.11 -33.78 1.22
CA LEU A 10 8.27 -32.62 0.97
C LEU A 10 9.09 -31.37 0.63
N ALA A 11 10.21 -31.17 1.31
CA ALA A 11 11.16 -30.10 0.99
C ALA A 11 11.69 -30.19 -0.44
N LYS A 12 12.01 -31.40 -0.92
CA LYS A 12 12.47 -31.63 -2.29
C LYS A 12 11.39 -31.35 -3.34
N ILE A 13 10.15 -31.73 -3.06
CA ILE A 13 9.03 -31.58 -4.00
C ILE A 13 8.57 -30.11 -4.07
N THR A 14 8.46 -29.45 -2.93
CA THR A 14 7.94 -28.08 -2.85
C THR A 14 9.01 -27.01 -3.07
N GLY A 15 10.29 -27.37 -3.00
CA GLY A 15 11.40 -26.42 -2.99
C GLY A 15 11.52 -25.61 -1.70
N LEU A 16 10.68 -25.89 -0.69
CA LEU A 16 10.72 -25.21 0.60
C LEU A 16 11.81 -25.78 1.49
N GLY A 17 12.51 -24.90 2.22
CA GLY A 17 13.46 -25.32 3.24
C GLY A 17 12.80 -26.14 4.36
N VAL A 18 13.53 -27.12 4.89
CA VAL A 18 13.08 -27.96 6.02
C VAL A 18 12.71 -27.10 7.24
N THR A 19 13.49 -26.06 7.51
CA THR A 19 13.24 -25.10 8.60
C THR A 19 11.94 -24.35 8.41
N THR A 20 11.65 -23.92 7.18
CA THR A 20 10.38 -23.27 6.81
C THR A 20 9.21 -24.20 7.08
N ILE A 21 9.27 -25.45 6.60
CA ILE A 21 8.21 -26.44 6.82
C ILE A 21 7.97 -26.64 8.33
N ARG A 22 9.03 -26.77 9.13
CA ARG A 22 8.90 -26.89 10.60
C ARG A 22 8.26 -25.67 11.24
N ARG A 23 8.64 -24.45 10.85
CA ARG A 23 8.01 -23.21 11.33
C ARG A 23 6.52 -23.17 11.01
N ARG A 24 6.15 -23.57 9.79
CA ARG A 24 4.75 -23.59 9.35
C ARG A 24 3.92 -24.64 10.08
N VAL A 25 4.51 -25.79 10.39
CA VAL A 25 3.90 -26.80 11.26
C VAL A 25 3.67 -26.25 12.67
N SER A 26 4.66 -25.57 13.27
CA SER A 26 4.48 -24.97 14.60
C SER A 26 3.47 -23.81 14.60
N ALA A 27 3.35 -23.09 13.49
CA ALA A 27 2.34 -22.05 13.30
C ALA A 27 0.94 -22.61 13.01
N GLY A 28 0.81 -23.91 12.78
CA GLY A 28 -0.48 -24.56 12.47
C GLY A 28 -1.00 -24.32 11.05
N THR A 29 -0.17 -23.76 10.14
CA THR A 29 -0.63 -23.42 8.78
C THR A 29 -0.54 -24.61 7.82
N LEU A 30 0.38 -25.55 8.05
CA LEU A 30 0.52 -26.75 7.22
C LEU A 30 -0.12 -27.96 7.89
N PRO A 31 -1.02 -28.68 7.19
CA PRO A 31 -1.64 -29.89 7.71
C PRO A 31 -0.59 -31.00 7.79
N TYR A 32 -0.52 -31.65 8.95
CA TYR A 32 0.42 -32.74 9.20
C TYR A 32 -0.22 -33.82 10.06
N THR A 33 0.30 -35.04 9.92
CA THR A 33 -0.05 -36.18 10.75
C THR A 33 1.19 -36.62 11.50
N ARG A 34 1.07 -36.91 12.79
CA ARG A 34 2.17 -37.52 13.55
C ARG A 34 2.08 -39.03 13.46
N ALA A 35 3.22 -39.67 13.25
CA ALA A 35 3.31 -41.12 13.33
C ALA A 35 3.08 -41.67 14.76
N ASN A 36 3.29 -40.86 15.80
CA ASN A 36 3.10 -41.23 17.21
C ASN A 36 2.72 -39.98 18.05
N ALA A 37 1.99 -40.18 19.15
CA ALA A 37 1.39 -39.13 19.97
C ALA A 37 2.41 -38.13 20.54
N ASN A 38 3.51 -38.60 21.13
CA ASN A 38 4.39 -37.72 21.93
C ASN A 38 5.61 -37.13 21.17
N SER A 39 6.26 -37.91 20.30
CA SER A 39 7.51 -37.48 19.61
C SER A 39 7.65 -38.06 18.19
N GLY A 40 6.53 -38.41 17.57
CA GLY A 40 6.52 -39.07 16.27
C GLY A 40 7.05 -38.20 15.13
N LYS A 41 7.59 -38.87 14.11
CA LYS A 41 7.95 -38.23 12.83
C LYS A 41 6.72 -37.53 12.24
N LEU A 42 6.95 -36.36 11.65
CA LEU A 42 5.95 -35.57 10.94
C LEU A 42 5.78 -36.14 9.54
N LEU A 43 4.55 -36.51 9.22
CA LEU A 43 4.12 -37.04 7.93
C LEU A 43 3.13 -36.07 7.29
N PHE A 44 3.22 -35.93 5.98
CA PHE A 44 2.42 -34.97 5.23
C PHE A 44 1.71 -35.69 4.09
N ASN A 45 0.44 -35.39 3.91
CA ASN A 45 -0.26 -35.78 2.69
C ASN A 45 0.06 -34.76 1.60
N GLU A 46 0.66 -35.22 0.51
CA GLU A 46 1.08 -34.39 -0.61
C GLU A 46 -0.07 -33.55 -1.18
N GLU A 47 -1.25 -34.16 -1.37
CA GLU A 47 -2.41 -33.51 -1.99
C GLU A 47 -2.91 -32.35 -1.11
N LEU A 48 -3.01 -32.55 0.21
CA LEU A 48 -3.46 -31.53 1.15
C LEU A 48 -2.47 -30.36 1.26
N VAL A 49 -1.17 -30.65 1.22
CA VAL A 49 -0.17 -29.58 1.25
C VAL A 49 -0.22 -28.77 -0.03
N GLN A 50 -0.36 -29.41 -1.20
CA GLN A 50 -0.49 -28.69 -2.47
C GLN A 50 -1.75 -27.82 -2.51
N THR A 51 -2.88 -28.29 -1.97
CA THR A 51 -4.11 -27.47 -1.95
C THR A 51 -3.96 -26.24 -1.06
N VAL A 52 -3.36 -26.39 0.14
CA VAL A 52 -3.07 -25.26 1.02
C VAL A 52 -2.13 -24.26 0.35
N LEU A 53 -1.03 -24.73 -0.24
CA LEU A 53 -0.07 -23.85 -0.91
C LEU A 53 -0.70 -23.10 -2.11
N ARG A 54 -1.55 -23.77 -2.91
CA ARG A 54 -2.29 -23.11 -4.00
C ARG A 54 -3.25 -22.06 -3.47
N ASN A 55 -4.02 -22.38 -2.43
CA ASN A 55 -4.96 -21.45 -1.83
C ASN A 55 -4.26 -20.22 -1.27
N GLU A 56 -3.11 -20.40 -0.61
CA GLU A 56 -2.29 -19.28 -0.12
C GLU A 56 -1.79 -18.40 -1.27
N ALA A 57 -1.28 -19.01 -2.35
CA ALA A 57 -0.85 -18.27 -3.54
C ALA A 57 -2.02 -17.46 -4.14
N TYR A 58 -3.21 -18.06 -4.25
CA TYR A 58 -4.40 -17.35 -4.72
C TYR A 58 -4.84 -16.24 -3.78
N SER A 59 -4.79 -16.45 -2.46
CA SER A 59 -5.11 -15.42 -1.47
C SER A 59 -4.12 -14.25 -1.53
N HIS A 60 -2.83 -14.51 -1.78
CA HIS A 60 -1.84 -13.45 -1.96
C HIS A 60 -2.08 -12.66 -3.25
N LEU A 61 -2.49 -13.32 -4.34
CA LEU A 61 -2.87 -12.65 -5.59
C LEU A 61 -4.14 -11.81 -5.44
N LYS A 62 -5.15 -12.31 -4.73
CA LYS A 62 -6.38 -11.53 -4.46
C LYS A 62 -6.13 -10.42 -3.45
N GLY A 63 -5.22 -10.61 -2.52
CA GLY A 63 -4.82 -9.62 -1.52
C GLY A 63 -4.00 -8.47 -2.10
N CYS A 64 -3.39 -8.65 -3.30
CA CYS A 64 -2.77 -7.55 -4.03
C CYS A 64 -3.74 -6.80 -4.95
N ASP A 65 -5.01 -7.23 -5.06
CA ASP A 65 -6.06 -6.45 -5.70
C ASP A 65 -6.51 -5.32 -4.75
N MET A 66 -5.83 -4.18 -4.85
CA MET A 66 -6.47 -2.86 -4.86
C MET A 66 -7.44 -2.52 -3.70
N SER A 67 -7.00 -2.57 -2.44
CA SER A 67 -7.71 -1.87 -1.34
C SER A 67 -6.90 -0.78 -0.66
N ASP A 68 -5.58 -0.71 -0.88
CA ASP A 68 -4.76 0.43 -0.46
C ASP A 68 -4.67 1.57 -1.51
N MET A 69 -5.42 1.48 -2.61
CA MET A 69 -5.43 2.49 -3.70
C MET A 69 -6.77 3.21 -3.91
N ILE A 70 -7.74 3.09 -3.00
CA ILE A 70 -8.91 3.99 -2.99
C ILE A 70 -9.18 4.46 -1.56
N ASP A 71 -8.24 5.24 -1.03
CA ASP A 71 -8.59 6.31 -0.11
C ASP A 71 -8.56 7.60 -0.96
N THR A 72 -9.70 7.94 -1.59
CA THR A 72 -9.92 9.25 -2.23
C THR A 72 -10.12 10.33 -1.15
N LYS A 73 -9.15 10.45 -0.25
CA LYS A 73 -8.86 11.69 0.45
C LYS A 73 -7.53 12.15 -0.08
N GLU A 74 -7.58 13.08 -1.03
CA GLU A 74 -6.41 13.82 -1.47
C GLU A 74 -5.57 14.20 -0.24
N PRO A 75 -4.31 13.73 -0.14
CA PRO A 75 -3.41 14.34 0.82
C PRO A 75 -3.22 15.78 0.34
N LYS A 76 -3.81 16.75 1.04
CA LYS A 76 -3.37 18.14 1.00
C LYS A 76 -1.92 18.15 1.47
N GLU A 77 -0.99 17.90 0.57
CA GLU A 77 0.41 18.18 0.80
C GLU A 77 0.53 19.67 1.16
N PRO A 78 1.34 20.04 2.17
CA PRO A 78 1.66 21.43 2.38
C PRO A 78 2.46 21.89 1.15
N THR A 79 1.80 22.56 0.21
CA THR A 79 2.47 23.19 -0.91
C THR A 79 3.57 24.08 -0.34
N SER A 80 4.81 23.85 -0.79
CA SER A 80 5.96 24.61 -0.31
C SER A 80 5.67 26.12 -0.44
N TYR A 81 6.19 26.92 0.50
CA TYR A 81 5.95 28.37 0.51
C TYR A 81 6.25 29.02 -0.85
N LEU A 82 7.30 28.54 -1.54
CA LEU A 82 7.65 28.99 -2.89
C LEU A 82 6.59 28.65 -3.94
N ALA A 83 5.96 27.47 -3.86
CA ALA A 83 4.88 27.09 -4.77
C ALA A 83 3.63 27.97 -4.59
N ASN A 84 3.39 28.49 -3.38
CA ASN A 84 2.27 29.40 -3.12
C ASN A 84 2.53 30.84 -3.59
N LEU A 85 3.78 31.24 -3.84
CA LEU A 85 4.10 32.58 -4.36
C LEU A 85 3.76 32.75 -5.84
N PHE A 86 3.76 31.67 -6.61
CA PHE A 86 3.49 31.69 -8.06
C PHE A 86 2.05 31.29 -8.41
N LYS A 87 1.19 31.07 -7.40
CA LYS A 87 -0.20 30.75 -7.66
C LYS A 87 -0.94 32.03 -8.02
N GLU A 88 -1.16 32.23 -9.31
CA GLU A 88 -1.94 33.37 -9.79
C GLU A 88 -3.39 33.22 -9.29
N PRO A 89 -3.95 34.24 -8.62
CA PRO A 89 -5.35 34.23 -8.25
C PRO A 89 -6.20 34.24 -9.54
N SER A 90 -7.15 33.31 -9.62
CA SER A 90 -8.00 33.10 -10.80
C SER A 90 -8.83 34.33 -11.16
N ASP A 91 -9.12 35.19 -10.20
CA ASP A 91 -9.95 36.38 -10.36
C ASP A 91 -9.28 37.60 -9.70
N ILE A 92 -9.22 38.71 -10.44
CA ILE A 92 -8.56 39.97 -10.00
C ILE A 92 -9.19 40.50 -8.70
N THR A 93 -10.49 40.28 -8.51
CA THR A 93 -11.23 40.68 -7.30
C THR A 93 -10.77 39.92 -6.06
N ASP A 94 -10.41 38.65 -6.20
CA ASP A 94 -9.98 37.80 -5.08
C ASP A 94 -8.53 38.10 -4.70
N ALA A 95 -7.71 38.45 -5.69
CA ALA A 95 -6.36 38.98 -5.50
C ALA A 95 -6.37 40.28 -4.68
N GLU A 96 -7.31 41.18 -5.00
CA GLU A 96 -7.49 42.48 -4.35
C GLU A 96 -7.98 42.31 -2.91
N ALA A 97 -8.97 41.45 -2.69
CA ALA A 97 -9.45 41.13 -1.35
C ALA A 97 -8.32 40.54 -0.46
N ALA A 98 -7.55 39.59 -0.99
CA ALA A 98 -6.44 38.99 -0.25
C ALA A 98 -5.29 39.97 0.05
N ARG A 99 -5.06 40.92 -0.86
CA ARG A 99 -4.06 42.00 -0.67
C ARG A 99 -4.53 43.01 0.37
N ASP A 100 -5.78 43.43 0.30
CA ASP A 100 -6.38 44.38 1.24
C ASP A 100 -6.45 43.80 2.66
N GLU A 101 -6.70 42.50 2.81
CA GLU A 101 -6.62 41.82 4.11
C GLU A 101 -5.19 41.80 4.69
N ARG A 102 -4.16 41.62 3.84
CA ARG A 102 -2.77 41.54 4.31
C ARG A 102 -2.12 42.89 4.57
N PHE A 103 -2.40 43.90 3.75
CA PHE A 103 -1.69 45.17 3.77
C PHE A 103 -2.59 46.37 4.09
N GLY A 104 -3.90 46.15 4.29
CA GLY A 104 -4.91 47.19 4.45
C GLY A 104 -5.41 47.72 3.11
N TYR A 105 -6.65 48.24 3.12
CA TYR A 105 -7.29 48.82 1.94
C TYR A 105 -6.48 50.00 1.39
N THR A 106 -6.01 49.89 0.15
CA THR A 106 -5.39 51.02 -0.56
C THR A 106 -6.36 51.58 -1.60
N PRO A 107 -6.86 52.83 -1.46
CA PRO A 107 -7.76 53.41 -2.43
C PRO A 107 -7.04 53.58 -3.78
N ARG A 108 -7.72 53.18 -4.87
CA ARG A 108 -7.22 53.40 -6.24
C ARG A 108 -7.17 54.90 -6.53
N ASN A 109 -6.00 55.41 -6.89
CA ASN A 109 -5.89 56.73 -7.51
C ASN A 109 -6.26 56.60 -8.99
N ILE A 110 -7.56 56.74 -9.30
CA ILE A 110 -8.06 56.76 -10.68
C ILE A 110 -7.75 58.14 -11.25
N ILE A 111 -6.49 58.39 -11.58
CA ILE A 111 -6.12 59.55 -12.39
C ILE A 111 -6.53 59.21 -13.83
N LYS A 112 -7.64 59.80 -14.28
CA LYS A 112 -8.00 59.86 -15.70
C LYS A 112 -6.85 60.51 -16.47
N SER A 113 -6.22 59.72 -17.36
CA SER A 113 -5.45 60.16 -18.53
C SER A 113 -4.55 61.39 -18.33
N ALA A 114 -3.30 61.17 -17.90
CA ALA A 114 -2.21 62.06 -18.25
C ALA A 114 -1.39 61.39 -19.36
N SER A 115 -1.59 61.84 -20.59
CA SER A 115 -0.78 61.46 -21.75
C SER A 115 0.64 61.98 -21.56
N PHE A 116 1.62 61.08 -21.46
CA PHE A 116 3.03 61.45 -21.51
C PHE A 116 3.40 61.73 -22.97
N THR A 117 3.54 62.99 -23.35
CA THR A 117 4.18 63.37 -24.61
C THR A 117 5.68 63.19 -24.47
N LYS A 118 6.28 62.61 -25.52
CA LYS A 118 7.66 62.13 -25.60
C LYS A 118 8.67 63.27 -25.69
#